data_AF-X1C6N9-F1
#
_entry.id   AF-X1C6N9-F1
#
_cell.length_a   1.000
_cell.length_b   1.000
_cell.length_c   1.000
_cell.angle_alpha   90.00
_cell.angle_beta   90.00
_cell.angle_gamma   90.00
#
_symmetry.space_group_name_H-M   'P 1'
#
loop_
_entity.id
_entity.type
_entity.pdbx_description
1 polymer ?
#
loop_
_entity_poly.entity_id
_entity_poly.type
_entity_poly.pdbx_seq_one_letter_code
_entity_poly.pdbx_strand_id
1 'polypeptide(L)'
;LFTHGETKLGRVFVQEAHLSHDNALHVLDYERASEVIKTATQRGISLCYCRHKMGHVGRACDAPMTICMTFGGVAASLIKHEFAREVDVGEGLDLLQQAQDHHLVQFGENVRREVAFICNCCGCCCEAMIAARRFGWLHPVHTSNFVPRIQLEECTGCGKCVNVCPVEAMTLVSANDPHRPNRRRAWLNEKVCLGCGVCVNVCPNQGLRLESRPERVITPLDSTQRTVVMAIERGMLHDLIFDNHALVSHRAMAAILGIILKLPPIKQSLASQQMKSRYLESLLAWGKQHYSPS
;
A
#
# COMPACT_ATOMS: atom_id res chain seq x y z
N LEU A 1 -11.29 -10.52 -4.87
CA LEU A 1 -10.19 -9.64 -5.31
C LEU A 1 -9.22 -9.27 -4.18
N PHE A 2 -9.68 -8.72 -3.05
CA PHE A 2 -8.78 -8.17 -2.02
C PHE A 2 -8.28 -9.16 -0.96
N THR A 3 -8.98 -10.28 -0.77
CA THR A 3 -8.75 -11.20 0.37
C THR A 3 -7.93 -12.45 0.04
N HIS A 4 -7.72 -12.75 -1.25
CA HIS A 4 -7.00 -13.95 -1.71
C HIS A 4 -5.67 -13.59 -2.36
N GLY A 5 -4.65 -14.42 -2.15
CA GLY A 5 -3.27 -14.20 -2.60
C GLY A 5 -2.46 -13.33 -1.64
N GLU A 6 -1.14 -13.40 -1.76
CA GLU A 6 -0.19 -12.60 -0.98
C GLU A 6 -0.09 -11.18 -1.55
N THR A 7 -0.10 -11.06 -2.88
CA THR A 7 0.04 -9.79 -3.59
C THR A 7 -1.29 -9.02 -3.56
N LYS A 8 -1.25 -7.83 -2.97
CA LYS A 8 -2.41 -6.93 -2.86
C LYS A 8 -2.35 -5.82 -3.91
N LEU A 9 -3.52 -5.25 -4.20
CA LEU A 9 -3.65 -4.16 -5.17
C LEU A 9 -2.88 -2.91 -4.71
N GLY A 10 -3.07 -2.52 -3.45
CA GLY A 10 -2.44 -1.34 -2.89
C GLY A 10 -1.67 -1.63 -1.61
N ARG A 11 -0.78 -0.71 -1.28
CA ARG A 11 0.05 -0.73 -0.08
C ARG A 11 -0.04 0.59 0.66
N VAL A 12 0.33 0.57 1.93
CA VAL A 12 0.56 1.78 2.72
C VAL A 12 2.01 2.25 2.57
N PHE A 13 2.17 3.55 2.38
CA PHE A 13 3.44 4.25 2.46
C PHE A 13 3.69 4.66 3.91
N VAL A 14 4.96 4.63 4.33
CA VAL A 14 5.35 5.08 5.65
C VAL A 14 5.46 6.61 5.66
N GLN A 15 4.99 7.27 6.72
CA GLN A 15 5.23 8.70 6.90
C GLN A 15 6.68 8.94 7.30
N GLU A 16 7.47 9.25 6.27
CA GLU A 16 8.93 9.39 6.32
C GLU A 16 9.45 10.43 7.34
N ALA A 17 8.68 11.50 7.62
CA ALA A 17 9.04 12.52 8.61
C ALA A 17 9.16 11.97 10.04
N HIS A 18 8.62 10.79 10.31
CA HIS A 18 8.59 10.18 11.65
C HIS A 18 9.51 8.97 11.80
N LEU A 19 10.40 8.78 10.84
CA LEU A 19 11.45 7.78 10.93
C LEU A 19 12.65 8.35 11.68
N SER A 20 13.26 7.52 12.53
CA SER A 20 14.56 7.87 13.12
C SER A 20 15.61 8.05 12.03
N HIS A 21 16.69 8.79 12.32
CA HIS A 21 17.79 8.98 11.36
C HIS A 21 18.33 7.64 10.83
N ASP A 22 18.47 6.63 11.71
CA ASP A 22 18.90 5.28 11.32
C ASP A 22 17.90 4.60 10.37
N ASN A 23 16.60 4.68 10.68
CA ASN A 23 15.59 4.07 9.81
C ASN A 23 15.40 4.82 8.49
N ALA A 24 15.58 6.15 8.48
CA ALA A 24 15.46 6.96 7.28
C ALA A 24 16.47 6.55 6.19
N LEU A 25 17.66 6.06 6.58
CA LEU A 25 18.67 5.49 5.68
C LEU A 25 18.24 4.14 5.06
N HIS A 26 17.31 3.43 5.70
CA HIS A 26 16.85 2.10 5.27
C HIS A 26 15.53 2.11 4.48
N VAL A 27 14.89 3.28 4.36
CA VAL A 27 13.69 3.48 3.53
C VAL A 27 14.13 3.59 2.09
N LEU A 28 13.63 2.68 1.28
CA LEU A 28 13.88 2.71 -0.15
C LEU A 28 13.00 3.79 -0.80
N ASP A 29 13.48 4.39 -1.86
CA ASP A 29 12.80 5.47 -2.60
C ASP A 29 11.35 5.13 -2.94
N TYR A 30 11.08 3.89 -3.36
CA TYR A 30 9.73 3.46 -3.70
C TYR A 30 8.79 3.39 -2.49
N GLU A 31 9.29 3.39 -1.26
CA GLU A 31 8.49 3.36 -0.03
C GLU A 31 8.07 4.76 0.43
N ARG A 32 8.62 5.80 -0.20
CA ARG A 32 8.37 7.22 0.11
C ARG A 32 7.27 7.77 -0.79
N ALA A 33 6.23 8.34 -0.16
CA ALA A 33 5.16 8.98 -0.91
C ALA A 33 5.66 10.25 -1.61
N SER A 34 6.59 10.99 -0.98
CA SER A 34 7.17 12.19 -1.59
C SER A 34 7.97 11.88 -2.83
N GLU A 35 8.66 10.74 -2.87
CA GLU A 35 9.48 10.34 -4.01
C GLU A 35 8.64 9.97 -5.22
N VAL A 36 7.50 9.32 -5.01
CA VAL A 36 6.51 9.09 -6.07
C VAL A 36 6.05 10.43 -6.67
N ILE A 37 5.74 11.41 -5.82
CA ILE A 37 5.31 12.75 -6.27
C ILE A 37 6.42 13.44 -7.07
N LYS A 38 7.66 13.40 -6.59
CA LYS A 38 8.82 14.06 -7.24
C LYS A 38 9.16 13.44 -8.59
N THR A 39 9.16 12.11 -8.68
CA THR A 39 9.64 11.38 -9.86
C THR A 39 8.56 11.13 -10.92
N ALA A 40 7.29 11.33 -10.59
CA ALA A 40 6.21 11.15 -11.55
C ALA A 40 6.39 12.04 -12.79
N THR A 41 6.06 11.51 -13.96
CA THR A 41 6.09 12.30 -15.21
C THR A 41 4.94 13.29 -15.28
N GLN A 42 3.79 12.95 -14.70
CA GLN A 42 2.61 13.81 -14.55
C GLN A 42 1.95 13.57 -13.20
N ARG A 43 1.28 14.61 -12.67
CA ARG A 43 0.58 14.61 -11.38
C ARG A 43 -0.81 15.20 -11.58
N GLY A 44 -1.85 14.43 -11.24
CA GLY A 44 -3.23 14.87 -11.30
C GLY A 44 -3.88 14.79 -9.93
N ILE A 45 -4.55 15.87 -9.51
CA ILE A 45 -5.32 15.92 -8.27
C ILE A 45 -6.81 15.90 -8.60
N SER A 46 -7.54 15.01 -7.94
CA SER A 46 -8.98 14.84 -8.09
C SER A 46 -9.70 14.72 -6.74
N LEU A 47 -11.01 14.63 -6.80
CA LEU A 47 -11.86 14.41 -5.63
C LEU A 47 -11.56 13.05 -4.98
N CYS A 48 -11.55 13.01 -3.66
CA CYS A 48 -11.49 11.77 -2.90
C CYS A 48 -12.78 10.98 -3.15
N TYR A 49 -12.70 9.97 -4.03
CA TYR A 49 -13.82 9.10 -4.37
C TYR A 49 -14.59 8.59 -3.14
N CYS A 50 -13.86 8.07 -2.15
CA CYS A 50 -14.47 7.47 -0.96
C CYS A 50 -15.24 8.51 -0.13
N ARG A 51 -14.69 9.71 0.06
CA ARG A 51 -15.34 10.77 0.84
C ARG A 51 -16.51 11.38 0.07
N HIS A 52 -16.36 11.58 -1.24
CA HIS A 52 -17.45 12.04 -2.11
C HIS A 52 -18.63 11.06 -2.10
N LYS A 53 -18.36 9.75 -2.22
CA LYS A 53 -19.37 8.69 -2.07
C LYS A 53 -20.09 8.77 -0.73
N MET A 54 -19.36 9.00 0.36
CA MET A 54 -19.95 9.15 1.70
C MET A 54 -20.75 10.46 1.85
N GLY A 55 -20.45 11.49 1.07
CA GLY A 55 -21.21 12.74 1.02
C GLY A 55 -22.64 12.53 0.53
N HIS A 56 -22.83 11.69 -0.49
CA HIS A 56 -24.17 11.35 -1.01
C HIS A 56 -25.09 10.65 0.01
N VAL A 57 -24.53 10.13 1.11
CA VAL A 57 -25.29 9.49 2.19
C VAL A 57 -25.18 10.24 3.53
N GLY A 58 -24.69 11.49 3.52
CA GLY A 58 -24.60 12.34 4.71
C GLY A 58 -23.60 11.84 5.78
N ARG A 59 -22.56 11.10 5.38
CA ARG A 59 -21.57 10.49 6.28
C ARG A 59 -20.12 10.81 5.93
N ALA A 60 -19.87 11.80 5.09
CA ALA A 60 -18.52 12.28 4.82
C ALA A 60 -17.92 12.90 6.08
N CYS A 61 -16.62 12.70 6.31
CA CYS A 61 -15.86 13.46 7.29
C CYS A 61 -15.37 14.79 6.70
N ASP A 62 -14.79 15.64 7.55
CA ASP A 62 -14.36 16.99 7.17
C ASP A 62 -12.95 17.07 6.58
N ALA A 63 -12.31 15.92 6.32
CA ALA A 63 -10.97 15.92 5.73
C ALA A 63 -11.00 16.44 4.26
N PRO A 64 -9.88 16.98 3.72
CA PRO A 64 -9.87 17.76 2.48
C PRO A 64 -10.35 16.98 1.25
N MET A 65 -11.44 17.39 0.60
CA MET A 65 -12.09 16.62 -0.49
C MET A 65 -11.21 16.46 -1.73
N THR A 66 -10.53 17.51 -2.17
CA THR A 66 -9.71 17.50 -3.40
C THR A 66 -8.26 17.16 -3.05
N ILE A 67 -7.97 15.88 -2.86
CA ILE A 67 -6.67 15.40 -2.36
C ILE A 67 -6.26 14.02 -2.91
N CYS A 68 -7.04 13.45 -3.84
CA CYS A 68 -6.72 12.17 -4.45
C CYS A 68 -5.61 12.39 -5.49
N MET A 69 -4.48 11.68 -5.36
CA MET A 69 -3.32 11.87 -6.22
C MET A 69 -3.24 10.73 -7.24
N THR A 70 -3.08 11.09 -8.50
CA THR A 70 -2.83 10.17 -9.62
C THR A 70 -1.56 10.59 -10.33
N PHE A 71 -0.87 9.63 -10.95
CA PHE A 71 0.44 9.86 -11.55
C PHE A 71 0.57 9.21 -12.94
N GLY A 72 1.55 9.70 -13.70
CA GLY A 72 1.95 9.11 -14.98
C GLY A 72 0.82 9.05 -16.00
N GLY A 73 0.72 7.94 -16.74
CA GLY A 73 -0.31 7.77 -17.78
C GLY A 73 -1.75 7.82 -17.26
N VAL A 74 -1.97 7.45 -15.99
CA VAL A 74 -3.31 7.57 -15.36
C VAL A 74 -3.65 9.04 -15.11
N ALA A 75 -2.72 9.82 -14.57
CA ALA A 75 -2.90 11.27 -14.45
C ALA A 75 -3.15 11.92 -15.81
N ALA A 76 -2.35 11.57 -16.82
CA ALA A 76 -2.49 12.09 -18.19
C ALA A 76 -3.90 11.92 -18.74
N SER A 77 -4.44 10.71 -18.60
CA SER A 77 -5.78 10.38 -19.07
C SER A 77 -6.84 11.18 -18.30
N LEU A 78 -6.75 11.23 -16.98
CA LEU A 78 -7.74 11.92 -16.14
C LEU A 78 -7.71 13.44 -16.34
N ILE A 79 -6.53 14.04 -16.52
CA ILE A 79 -6.37 15.47 -16.82
C ILE A 79 -6.97 15.77 -18.19
N LYS A 80 -6.63 14.97 -19.21
CA LYS A 80 -7.15 15.14 -20.58
C LYS A 80 -8.68 15.11 -20.64
N HIS A 81 -9.31 14.32 -19.78
CA HIS A 81 -10.77 14.18 -19.71
C HIS A 81 -11.41 14.99 -18.57
N GLU A 82 -10.70 15.98 -18.01
CA GLU A 82 -11.20 16.94 -17.02
C GLU A 82 -11.70 16.32 -15.70
N PHE A 83 -11.24 15.11 -15.37
CA PHE A 83 -11.51 14.44 -14.10
C PHE A 83 -10.45 14.73 -13.03
N ALA A 84 -9.31 15.30 -13.40
CA ALA A 84 -8.24 15.72 -12.51
C ALA A 84 -7.63 17.05 -12.99
N ARG A 85 -7.10 17.84 -12.05
CA ARG A 85 -6.31 19.03 -12.36
C ARG A 85 -4.82 18.70 -12.28
N GLU A 86 -4.05 19.20 -13.24
CA GLU A 86 -2.59 19.08 -13.21
C GLU A 86 -1.98 19.95 -12.09
N VAL A 87 -0.96 19.42 -11.42
CA VAL A 87 -0.21 20.12 -10.36
C VAL A 87 1.30 19.93 -10.54
N ASP A 88 2.07 20.90 -10.05
CA ASP A 88 3.52 20.76 -9.98
C ASP A 88 3.98 19.91 -8.78
N VAL A 89 5.29 19.75 -8.61
CA VAL A 89 5.86 18.99 -7.49
C VAL A 89 5.63 19.69 -6.15
N GLY A 90 5.72 21.02 -6.11
CA GLY A 90 5.56 21.79 -4.87
C GLY A 90 4.16 21.64 -4.31
N GLU A 91 3.15 21.92 -5.14
CA GLU A 91 1.74 21.75 -4.77
C GLU A 91 1.42 20.29 -4.40
N GLY A 92 2.00 19.31 -5.11
CA GLY A 92 1.84 17.90 -4.76
C GLY A 92 2.37 17.57 -3.36
N LEU A 93 3.51 18.13 -2.97
CA LEU A 93 4.11 17.95 -1.64
C LEU A 93 3.33 18.70 -0.55
N ASP A 94 2.81 19.89 -0.85
CA ASP A 94 1.95 20.64 0.06
C ASP A 94 0.65 19.88 0.36
N LEU A 95 0.04 19.26 -0.65
CA LEU A 95 -1.13 18.39 -0.47
C LEU A 95 -0.80 17.12 0.32
N LEU A 96 0.41 16.58 0.17
CA LEU A 96 0.88 15.46 0.99
C LEU A 96 1.02 15.89 2.45
N GLN A 97 1.59 17.06 2.71
CA GLN A 97 1.69 17.63 4.06
C GLN A 97 0.30 17.87 4.66
N GLN A 98 -0.61 18.49 3.89
CA GLN A 98 -2.00 18.68 4.31
C GLN A 98 -2.64 17.35 4.70
N ALA A 99 -2.43 16.28 3.92
CA ALA A 99 -2.95 14.97 4.27
C ALA A 99 -2.41 14.45 5.62
N GLN A 100 -1.12 14.64 5.89
CA GLN A 100 -0.48 14.21 7.15
C GLN A 100 -0.98 15.01 8.35
N ASP A 101 -1.17 16.33 8.19
CA ASP A 101 -1.73 17.22 9.21
C ASP A 101 -3.16 16.82 9.59
N HIS A 102 -3.92 16.31 8.62
CA HIS A 102 -5.24 15.72 8.82
C HIS A 102 -5.22 14.22 9.24
N HIS A 103 -4.05 13.69 9.60
CA HIS A 103 -3.86 12.30 10.05
C HIS A 103 -4.31 11.24 9.04
N LEU A 104 -4.21 11.56 7.74
CA LEU A 104 -4.57 10.65 6.66
C LEU A 104 -3.41 9.73 6.32
N VAL A 105 -3.73 8.48 6.00
CA VAL A 105 -2.74 7.48 5.57
C VAL A 105 -2.58 7.49 4.06
N GLN A 106 -1.34 7.52 3.61
CA GLN A 106 -0.98 7.37 2.20
C GLN A 106 -1.12 5.90 1.80
N PHE A 107 -2.16 5.61 1.03
CA PHE A 107 -2.43 4.30 0.44
C PHE A 107 -2.33 4.42 -1.07
N GLY A 108 -1.39 3.73 -1.70
CA GLY A 108 -1.20 3.80 -3.14
C GLY A 108 -0.99 2.44 -3.77
N GLU A 109 -0.67 2.45 -5.05
CA GLU A 109 -0.46 1.22 -5.81
C GLU A 109 0.72 0.39 -5.24
N ASN A 110 0.54 -0.93 -5.14
CA ASN A 110 1.57 -1.84 -4.64
C ASN A 110 2.60 -2.20 -5.72
N VAL A 111 3.35 -1.20 -6.19
CA VAL A 111 4.38 -1.33 -7.22
C VAL A 111 5.60 -0.46 -6.89
N ARG A 112 6.78 -0.81 -7.39
CA ARG A 112 8.02 -0.06 -7.12
C ARG A 112 8.23 1.12 -8.05
N ARG A 113 7.77 1.01 -9.30
CA ARG A 113 7.96 2.00 -10.36
C ARG A 113 6.61 2.40 -10.93
N GLU A 114 6.53 3.66 -11.37
CA GLU A 114 5.35 4.19 -12.07
C GLU A 114 4.05 3.99 -11.27
N VAL A 115 4.10 4.21 -9.95
CA VAL A 115 2.94 4.13 -9.04
C VAL A 115 1.82 5.00 -9.60
N ALA A 116 0.68 4.39 -9.96
CA ALA A 116 -0.39 5.11 -10.67
C ALA A 116 -1.20 6.06 -9.78
N PHE A 117 -1.26 5.81 -8.47
CA PHE A 117 -2.04 6.63 -7.54
C PHE A 117 -1.53 6.55 -6.10
N ILE A 118 -1.80 7.63 -5.35
CA ILE A 118 -1.76 7.69 -3.88
C ILE A 118 -3.05 8.34 -3.40
N CYS A 119 -3.83 7.58 -2.64
CA CYS A 119 -4.98 8.05 -1.89
C CYS A 119 -4.56 8.52 -0.50
N ASN A 120 -5.17 9.60 -0.02
CA ASN A 120 -4.99 10.12 1.33
C ASN A 120 -6.20 9.72 2.19
N CYS A 121 -6.08 8.57 2.84
CA CYS A 121 -7.19 7.79 3.36
C CYS A 121 -7.47 8.06 4.84
N CYS A 122 -8.76 8.22 5.17
CA CYS A 122 -9.28 8.22 6.54
C CYS A 122 -9.90 6.87 6.89
N GLY A 123 -9.94 6.50 8.18
CA GLY A 123 -10.56 5.26 8.63
C GLY A 123 -12.08 5.21 8.51
N CYS A 124 -12.75 6.38 8.42
CA CYS A 124 -14.20 6.48 8.42
C CYS A 124 -14.85 6.38 7.03
N CYS A 125 -14.22 6.93 5.98
CA CYS A 125 -14.79 6.92 4.63
C CYS A 125 -14.11 5.96 3.66
N CYS A 126 -12.80 5.69 3.82
CA CYS A 126 -12.04 4.94 2.83
C CYS A 126 -12.41 3.46 2.81
N GLU A 127 -12.79 2.93 1.64
CA GLU A 127 -13.10 1.50 1.47
C GLU A 127 -11.92 0.60 1.81
N ALA A 128 -10.70 0.98 1.41
CA ALA A 128 -9.50 0.19 1.71
C ALA A 128 -9.22 0.13 3.22
N MET A 129 -9.40 1.24 3.94
CA MET A 129 -9.20 1.28 5.39
C MET A 129 -10.33 0.55 6.13
N ILE A 130 -11.58 0.68 5.67
CA ILE A 130 -12.71 -0.09 6.22
C ILE A 130 -12.49 -1.59 6.02
N ALA A 131 -12.00 -2.01 4.85
CA ALA A 131 -11.64 -3.40 4.60
C ALA A 131 -10.49 -3.87 5.50
N ALA A 132 -9.42 -3.08 5.64
CA ALA A 132 -8.29 -3.40 6.51
C ALA A 132 -8.69 -3.48 7.99
N ARG A 133 -9.64 -2.64 8.44
CA ARG A 133 -10.22 -2.72 9.79
C ARG A 133 -11.06 -3.98 9.97
N ARG A 134 -12.00 -4.25 9.06
CA ARG A 134 -13.00 -5.34 9.22
C ARG A 134 -12.43 -6.72 8.93
N PHE A 135 -11.45 -6.81 8.04
CA PHE A 135 -10.89 -8.05 7.54
C PHE A 135 -9.37 -8.08 7.69
N GLY A 136 -8.83 -7.43 8.73
CA GLY A 136 -7.39 -7.24 8.92
C GLY A 136 -6.59 -8.55 8.87
N TRP A 137 -7.16 -9.66 9.35
CA TRP A 137 -6.54 -10.99 9.31
C TRP A 137 -6.37 -11.57 7.89
N LEU A 138 -7.05 -11.02 6.88
CA LEU A 138 -6.88 -11.38 5.46
C LEU A 138 -5.90 -10.45 4.73
N HIS A 139 -5.35 -9.45 5.45
CA HIS A 139 -4.42 -8.45 4.95
C HIS A 139 -4.84 -7.83 3.61
N PRO A 140 -6.03 -7.21 3.49
CA PRO A 140 -6.55 -6.72 2.20
C PRO A 140 -5.75 -5.54 1.63
N VAL A 141 -4.97 -4.88 2.47
CA VAL A 141 -4.04 -3.80 2.13
C VAL A 141 -2.64 -4.24 2.54
N HIS A 142 -1.67 -4.07 1.64
CA HIS A 142 -0.29 -4.43 1.95
C HIS A 142 0.31 -3.45 2.98
N THR A 143 1.03 -3.98 3.97
CA THR A 143 1.73 -3.16 4.98
C THR A 143 2.96 -2.48 4.37
N SER A 144 3.40 -1.40 5.00
CA SER A 144 4.78 -0.91 4.82
C SER A 144 5.79 -1.89 5.45
N ASN A 145 7.08 -1.64 5.25
CA ASN A 145 8.16 -2.38 5.93
C ASN A 145 8.41 -1.93 7.38
N PHE A 146 7.56 -1.06 7.94
CA PHE A 146 7.72 -0.52 9.28
C PHE A 146 6.55 -0.91 10.19
N VAL A 147 6.80 -0.91 11.49
CA VAL A 147 5.81 -1.15 12.54
C VAL A 147 6.11 -0.24 13.74
N PRO A 148 5.10 0.39 14.37
CA PRO A 148 5.32 1.21 15.55
C PRO A 148 5.65 0.34 16.77
N ARG A 149 6.64 0.75 17.56
CA ARG A 149 6.92 0.26 18.91
C ARG A 149 6.53 1.29 19.95
N ILE A 150 5.97 0.81 21.04
CA ILE A 150 5.51 1.61 22.17
C ILE A 150 6.57 1.57 23.25
N GLN A 151 7.12 2.74 23.59
CA GLN A 151 8.02 2.91 24.73
C GLN A 151 7.16 3.04 25.99
N LEU A 152 7.16 2.01 26.83
CA LEU A 152 6.20 1.85 27.92
C LEU A 152 6.39 2.89 29.03
N GLU A 153 7.62 3.34 29.20
CA GLU A 153 8.06 4.31 30.20
C GLU A 153 7.50 5.71 29.89
N GLU A 154 7.40 6.04 28.60
CA GLU A 154 6.94 7.34 28.08
C GLU A 154 5.42 7.37 27.85
N CYS A 155 4.79 6.20 27.82
CA CYS A 155 3.36 6.05 27.57
C CYS A 155 2.53 6.46 28.80
N THR A 156 1.76 7.53 28.64
CA THR A 156 0.79 8.00 29.64
C THR A 156 -0.59 7.38 29.50
N GLY A 157 -0.85 6.61 28.43
CA GLY A 157 -2.17 6.04 28.16
C GLY A 157 -3.21 7.06 27.70
N CYS A 158 -2.81 8.21 27.16
CA CYS A 158 -3.73 9.29 26.75
C CYS A 158 -4.69 8.95 25.58
N GLY A 159 -4.44 7.88 24.83
CA GLY A 159 -5.35 7.39 23.78
C GLY A 159 -5.32 8.13 22.43
N LYS A 160 -4.52 9.19 22.25
CA LYS A 160 -4.45 9.92 20.96
C LYS A 160 -4.10 9.02 19.78
N CYS A 161 -3.15 8.10 19.95
CA CYS A 161 -2.75 7.13 18.95
C CYS A 161 -3.85 6.12 18.58
N VAL A 162 -4.78 5.84 19.50
CA VAL A 162 -5.96 5.00 19.27
C VAL A 162 -6.94 5.74 18.36
N ASN A 163 -7.23 7.00 18.67
CA ASN A 163 -8.21 7.82 17.95
C ASN A 163 -7.87 8.04 16.48
N VAL A 164 -6.58 8.12 16.14
CA VAL A 164 -6.13 8.38 14.76
C VAL A 164 -5.81 7.12 13.96
N CYS A 165 -5.87 5.93 14.56
CA CYS A 165 -5.53 4.70 13.85
C CYS A 165 -6.63 4.33 12.85
N PRO A 166 -6.41 4.40 11.53
CA PRO A 166 -7.49 4.22 10.55
C PRO A 166 -7.99 2.78 10.44
N VAL A 167 -7.24 1.83 11.00
CA VAL A 167 -7.53 0.39 10.97
C VAL A 167 -7.77 -0.19 12.37
N GLU A 168 -7.87 0.67 13.39
CA GLU A 168 -8.13 0.26 14.79
C GLU A 168 -7.13 -0.78 15.33
N ALA A 169 -5.87 -0.72 14.86
CA ALA A 169 -4.80 -1.59 15.36
C ALA A 169 -4.27 -1.19 16.75
N MET A 170 -4.56 0.03 17.21
CA MET A 170 -4.14 0.55 18.52
C MET A 170 -5.30 0.48 19.51
N THR A 171 -5.04 0.02 20.73
CA THR A 171 -6.03 0.03 21.85
C THR A 171 -5.39 0.52 23.14
N LEU A 172 -6.21 0.82 24.15
CA LEU A 172 -5.76 1.06 25.52
C LEU A 172 -6.03 -0.18 26.37
N VAL A 173 -5.00 -0.66 27.05
CA VAL A 173 -5.06 -1.80 27.97
C VAL A 173 -4.58 -1.37 29.36
N SER A 174 -4.87 -2.19 30.38
CA SER A 174 -4.28 -2.02 31.70
C SER A 174 -2.75 -2.02 31.62
N ALA A 175 -2.09 -1.11 32.33
CA ALA A 175 -0.64 -1.12 32.50
C ALA A 175 -0.16 -2.22 33.47
N ASN A 176 -1.10 -2.91 34.15
CA ASN A 176 -0.83 -3.91 35.18
C ASN A 176 0.14 -3.40 36.26
N ASP A 177 -0.04 -2.13 36.65
CA ASP A 177 0.75 -1.46 37.69
C ASP A 177 0.00 -1.63 39.03
N PRO A 178 0.50 -2.46 39.98
CA PRO A 178 -0.19 -2.71 41.25
C PRO A 178 -0.36 -1.44 42.09
N HIS A 179 0.52 -0.45 41.92
CA HIS A 179 0.45 0.82 42.64
C HIS A 179 -0.46 1.84 41.94
N ARG A 180 -0.82 1.61 40.67
CA ARG A 180 -1.69 2.47 39.87
C ARG A 180 -2.69 1.62 39.05
N PRO A 181 -3.72 1.04 39.69
CA PRO A 181 -4.61 0.06 39.05
C PRO A 181 -5.42 0.63 37.87
N ASN A 182 -5.67 1.94 37.84
CA ASN A 182 -6.37 2.61 36.74
C ASN A 182 -5.43 3.08 35.61
N ARG A 183 -4.11 2.88 35.74
CA ARG A 183 -3.15 3.29 34.72
C ARG A 183 -3.36 2.44 33.47
N ARG A 184 -3.55 3.12 32.34
CA ARG A 184 -3.64 2.50 31.02
C ARG A 184 -2.36 2.73 30.24
N ARG A 185 -2.13 1.87 29.26
CA ARG A 185 -1.08 2.01 28.26
C ARG A 185 -1.63 1.66 26.89
N ALA A 186 -1.00 2.20 25.85
CA ALA A 186 -1.31 1.79 24.50
C ALA A 186 -0.82 0.35 24.25
N TRP A 187 -1.55 -0.38 23.41
CA TRP A 187 -1.18 -1.70 22.92
C TRP A 187 -1.45 -1.76 21.41
N LEU A 188 -0.58 -2.47 20.69
CA LEU A 188 -0.64 -2.58 19.24
C LEU A 188 -0.93 -4.03 18.82
N ASN A 189 -1.93 -4.19 17.97
CA ASN A 189 -2.12 -5.41 17.21
C ASN A 189 -1.27 -5.39 15.92
N GLU A 190 -0.09 -5.99 15.97
CA GLU A 190 0.84 -6.02 14.83
C GLU A 190 0.29 -6.71 13.59
N LYS A 191 -0.66 -7.65 13.76
CA LYS A 191 -1.30 -8.39 12.66
C LYS A 191 -2.24 -7.52 11.82
N VAL A 192 -2.78 -6.45 12.42
CA VAL A 192 -3.70 -5.52 11.73
C VAL A 192 -2.97 -4.24 11.31
N CYS A 193 -1.88 -3.90 12.00
CA CYS A 193 -1.14 -2.67 11.76
C CYS A 193 -0.57 -2.60 10.33
N LEU A 194 -0.91 -1.53 9.61
CA LEU A 194 -0.38 -1.28 8.26
C LEU A 194 1.01 -0.63 8.24
N GLY A 195 1.50 -0.12 9.38
CA GLY A 195 2.82 0.53 9.45
C GLY A 195 2.88 1.95 8.88
N CYS A 196 1.76 2.70 8.91
CA CYS A 196 1.68 4.05 8.31
C CYS A 196 2.45 5.15 9.07
N GLY A 197 2.62 5.01 10.38
CA GLY A 197 3.30 6.03 11.21
C GLY A 197 2.41 7.16 11.78
N VAL A 198 1.12 7.24 11.41
CA VAL A 198 0.21 8.30 11.91
C VAL A 198 0.15 8.36 13.44
N CYS A 199 0.19 7.21 14.11
CA CYS A 199 0.19 7.16 15.58
C CYS A 199 1.44 7.78 16.22
N VAL A 200 2.58 7.74 15.53
CA VAL A 200 3.84 8.32 15.99
C VAL A 200 3.74 9.84 15.99
N ASN A 201 3.20 10.41 14.90
CA ASN A 201 3.03 11.86 14.75
C ASN A 201 2.24 12.49 15.90
N VAL A 202 1.14 11.85 16.32
CA VAL A 202 0.23 12.43 17.31
C VAL A 202 0.63 12.17 18.77
N CYS A 203 1.73 11.45 19.01
CA CYS A 203 2.16 11.11 20.37
C CYS A 203 2.82 12.31 21.06
N PRO A 204 2.19 12.91 22.09
CA PRO A 204 2.71 14.13 22.71
C PRO A 204 4.02 13.91 23.46
N ASN A 205 4.27 12.66 23.91
CA ASN A 205 5.46 12.30 24.69
C ASN A 205 6.53 11.61 23.85
N GLN A 206 6.35 11.53 22.51
CA GLN A 206 7.26 10.79 21.63
C GLN A 206 7.47 9.30 22.03
N GLY A 207 6.49 8.74 22.76
CA GLY A 207 6.49 7.35 23.27
C GLY A 207 6.25 6.27 22.22
N LEU A 208 6.34 6.62 20.94
CA LEU A 208 6.17 5.71 19.81
C LEU A 208 7.31 5.93 18.83
N ARG A 209 7.90 4.84 18.31
CA ARG A 209 8.93 4.90 17.26
C ARG A 209 8.61 3.88 16.18
N LEU A 210 8.92 4.17 14.93
CA LEU A 210 8.83 3.16 13.87
C LEU A 210 10.09 2.31 13.88
N GLU A 211 9.92 1.01 13.71
CA GLU A 211 11.00 0.03 13.53
C GLU A 211 10.77 -0.78 12.26
N SER A 212 11.85 -1.30 11.68
CA SER A 212 11.76 -2.21 10.54
C SER A 212 11.12 -3.53 10.95
N ARG A 213 10.24 -4.07 10.09
CA ARG A 213 9.71 -5.42 10.24
C ARG A 213 10.82 -6.46 9.99
N PRO A 214 10.81 -7.59 10.71
CA PRO A 214 11.80 -8.64 10.52
C PRO A 214 11.72 -9.25 9.11
N GLU A 215 10.51 -9.41 8.59
CA GLU A 215 10.26 -9.84 7.22
C GLU A 215 9.90 -8.63 6.36
N ARG A 216 10.71 -8.38 5.33
CA ARG A 216 10.43 -7.33 4.35
C ARG A 216 9.41 -7.82 3.33
N VAL A 217 8.50 -6.91 3.02
CA VAL A 217 7.53 -7.03 1.94
C VAL A 217 8.23 -6.92 0.60
N ILE A 218 8.01 -7.91 -0.26
CA ILE A 218 8.45 -7.86 -1.66
C ILE A 218 7.37 -7.17 -2.49
N THR A 219 7.58 -5.90 -2.82
CA THR A 219 6.69 -5.17 -3.74
C THR A 219 7.01 -5.54 -5.20
N PRO A 220 6.00 -5.87 -6.03
CA PRO A 220 6.16 -5.98 -7.48
C PRO A 220 6.84 -4.76 -8.13
N LEU A 221 7.55 -4.98 -9.22
CA LEU A 221 8.31 -3.95 -9.94
C LEU A 221 7.38 -2.86 -10.51
N ASP A 222 6.33 -3.28 -11.20
CA ASP A 222 5.40 -2.43 -11.94
C ASP A 222 3.99 -3.05 -11.96
N SER A 223 3.02 -2.33 -12.53
CA SER A 223 1.62 -2.73 -12.56
C SER A 223 1.39 -4.01 -13.38
N THR A 224 2.21 -4.27 -14.40
CA THR A 224 2.14 -5.51 -15.20
C THR A 224 2.57 -6.71 -14.35
N GLN A 225 3.73 -6.63 -13.69
CA GLN A 225 4.19 -7.70 -12.80
C GLN A 225 3.20 -7.97 -11.68
N ARG A 226 2.68 -6.91 -11.04
CA ARG A 226 1.66 -7.07 -9.99
C ARG A 226 0.44 -7.81 -10.51
N THR A 227 -0.08 -7.45 -11.69
CA THR A 227 -1.27 -8.05 -12.28
C THR A 227 -1.05 -9.53 -12.62
N VAL A 228 0.09 -9.87 -13.22
CA VAL A 228 0.45 -11.27 -13.55
C VAL A 228 0.59 -12.11 -12.29
N VAL A 229 1.30 -11.61 -11.26
CA VAL A 229 1.47 -12.33 -10.00
C VAL A 229 0.14 -12.51 -9.28
N MET A 230 -0.70 -11.47 -9.22
CA MET A 230 -2.05 -11.55 -8.66
C MET A 230 -2.93 -12.57 -9.39
N ALA A 231 -2.83 -12.67 -10.72
CA ALA A 231 -3.58 -13.65 -11.50
C ALA A 231 -3.12 -15.08 -11.18
N ILE A 232 -1.80 -15.32 -11.13
CA ILE A 232 -1.22 -16.62 -10.76
C ILE A 232 -1.67 -17.02 -9.34
N GLU A 233 -1.54 -16.14 -8.35
CA GLU A 233 -1.89 -16.45 -6.96
C GLU A 233 -3.39 -16.75 -6.76
N ARG A 234 -4.25 -16.33 -7.69
CA ARG A 234 -5.69 -16.48 -7.60
C ARG A 234 -6.27 -17.50 -8.57
N GLY A 235 -5.45 -18.20 -9.35
CA GLY A 235 -5.93 -19.15 -10.33
C GLY A 235 -6.47 -18.53 -11.62
N MET A 236 -6.29 -17.22 -11.83
CA MET A 236 -6.90 -16.44 -12.91
C MET A 236 -5.93 -16.10 -14.05
N LEU A 237 -4.80 -16.82 -14.17
CA LEU A 237 -3.84 -16.56 -15.25
C LEU A 237 -4.45 -16.78 -16.64
N HIS A 238 -5.35 -17.76 -16.76
CA HIS A 238 -6.06 -18.04 -18.00
C HIS A 238 -6.98 -16.86 -18.39
N ASP A 239 -7.80 -16.35 -17.47
CA ASP A 239 -8.64 -15.16 -17.70
C ASP A 239 -7.80 -13.96 -18.14
N LEU A 240 -6.64 -13.74 -17.51
CA LEU A 240 -5.74 -12.65 -17.88
C LEU A 240 -5.27 -12.75 -19.33
N ILE A 241 -5.00 -13.96 -19.83
CA ILE A 241 -4.44 -14.19 -21.16
C ILE A 241 -5.54 -14.24 -22.23
N PHE A 242 -6.63 -14.96 -21.98
CA PHE A 242 -7.67 -15.25 -22.97
C PHE A 242 -8.74 -14.17 -23.02
N ASP A 243 -9.26 -13.73 -21.87
CA ASP A 243 -10.40 -12.79 -21.83
C ASP A 243 -10.00 -11.36 -22.17
N ASN A 244 -8.74 -10.98 -21.95
CA ASN A 244 -8.20 -9.68 -22.37
C ASN A 244 -7.61 -9.70 -23.79
N HIS A 245 -7.83 -10.76 -24.56
CA HIS A 245 -7.25 -10.96 -25.89
C HIS A 245 -5.73 -10.72 -25.92
N ALA A 246 -5.00 -11.04 -24.84
CA ALA A 246 -3.57 -10.77 -24.75
C ALA A 246 -2.80 -11.47 -25.87
N LEU A 247 -3.29 -12.64 -26.32
CA LEU A 247 -2.78 -13.40 -27.46
C LEU A 247 -2.75 -12.60 -28.79
N VAL A 248 -3.61 -11.60 -28.96
CA VAL A 248 -3.65 -10.77 -30.17
C VAL A 248 -2.48 -9.77 -30.21
N SER A 249 -1.85 -9.50 -29.06
CA SER A 249 -0.68 -8.64 -28.95
C SER A 249 0.55 -9.45 -28.57
N HIS A 250 1.45 -9.68 -29.53
CA HIS A 250 2.75 -10.30 -29.26
C HIS A 250 3.54 -9.57 -28.15
N ARG A 251 3.38 -8.24 -28.03
CA ARG A 251 4.00 -7.44 -26.97
C ARG A 251 3.40 -7.77 -25.59
N ALA A 252 2.09 -7.92 -25.50
CA ALA A 252 1.42 -8.29 -24.25
C ALA A 252 1.81 -9.70 -23.79
N MET A 253 1.80 -10.67 -24.71
CA MET A 253 2.24 -12.04 -24.40
C MET A 253 3.71 -12.12 -24.02
N ALA A 254 4.59 -11.39 -24.72
CA ALA A 254 6.00 -11.34 -24.37
C ALA A 254 6.24 -10.76 -22.97
N ALA A 255 5.48 -9.73 -22.57
CA ALA A 255 5.55 -9.17 -21.22
C ALA A 255 5.10 -10.19 -20.16
N ILE A 256 3.97 -10.86 -20.37
CA ILE A 256 3.43 -11.87 -19.45
C ILE A 256 4.41 -13.03 -19.29
N LEU A 257 4.88 -13.63 -20.39
CA LEU A 257 5.82 -14.75 -20.37
C LEU A 257 7.17 -14.35 -19.78
N GLY A 258 7.68 -13.17 -20.14
CA GLY A 258 8.92 -12.63 -19.59
C GLY A 258 8.86 -12.42 -18.08
N ILE A 259 7.70 -12.01 -17.54
CA ILE A 259 7.47 -11.95 -16.10
C ILE A 259 7.49 -13.35 -15.49
N ILE A 260 6.72 -14.29 -16.04
CA ILE A 260 6.62 -15.67 -15.53
C ILE A 260 8.01 -16.31 -15.42
N LEU A 261 8.87 -16.16 -16.43
CA LEU A 261 10.22 -16.73 -16.45
C LEU A 261 11.14 -16.18 -15.35
N LYS A 262 10.88 -14.95 -14.87
CA LYS A 262 11.65 -14.31 -13.79
C LYS A 262 11.07 -14.54 -12.40
N LEU A 263 9.92 -15.21 -12.29
CA LEU A 263 9.30 -15.51 -10.99
C LEU A 263 10.04 -16.65 -10.26
N PRO A 264 9.90 -16.75 -8.92
CA PRO A 264 10.40 -17.89 -8.17
C PRO A 264 9.82 -19.23 -8.65
N PRO A 265 10.55 -20.35 -8.48
CA PRO A 265 10.15 -21.66 -9.02
C PRO A 265 8.73 -22.11 -8.62
N ILE A 266 8.29 -21.78 -7.40
CA ILE A 266 6.96 -22.11 -6.90
C ILE A 266 5.87 -21.40 -7.74
N LYS A 267 6.05 -20.10 -8.03
CA LYS A 267 5.09 -19.33 -8.83
C LYS A 267 5.11 -19.73 -10.32
N GLN A 268 6.28 -20.12 -10.84
CA GLN A 268 6.38 -20.71 -12.18
C GLN A 268 5.58 -22.01 -12.30
N SER A 269 5.69 -22.90 -11.30
CA SER A 269 4.95 -24.15 -11.24
C SER A 269 3.44 -23.92 -11.22
N LEU A 270 2.97 -22.99 -10.38
CA LEU A 270 1.55 -22.59 -10.33
C LEU A 270 1.05 -22.06 -11.67
N ALA A 271 1.83 -21.22 -12.35
CA ALA A 271 1.50 -20.72 -13.69
C ALA A 271 1.38 -21.85 -14.72
N SER A 272 2.32 -22.81 -14.69
CA SER A 272 2.31 -23.99 -15.57
C SER A 272 1.06 -24.85 -15.35
N GLN A 273 0.70 -25.08 -14.09
CA GLN A 273 -0.47 -25.89 -13.73
C GLN A 273 -1.79 -25.26 -14.16
N GLN A 274 -1.91 -23.93 -14.12
CA GLN A 274 -3.12 -23.22 -14.56
C GLN A 274 -3.30 -23.27 -16.08
N MET A 275 -2.21 -23.09 -16.84
CA MET A 275 -2.26 -23.03 -18.30
C MET A 275 -2.29 -24.41 -18.95
N LYS A 276 -1.79 -25.46 -18.27
CA LYS A 276 -1.67 -26.84 -18.80
C LYS A 276 -1.12 -26.88 -20.24
N SER A 277 -0.12 -26.04 -20.51
CA SER A 277 0.42 -25.80 -21.85
C SER A 277 1.82 -26.39 -21.99
N ARG A 278 1.98 -27.34 -22.93
CA ARG A 278 3.30 -27.90 -23.29
C ARG A 278 4.28 -26.82 -23.75
N TYR A 279 3.78 -25.76 -24.38
CA TYR A 279 4.61 -24.63 -24.80
C TYR A 279 5.19 -23.89 -23.59
N LEU A 280 4.35 -23.60 -22.58
CA LEU A 280 4.80 -22.92 -21.36
C LEU A 280 5.78 -23.80 -20.57
N GLU A 281 5.52 -25.10 -20.43
CA GLU A 281 6.45 -26.04 -19.80
C GLU A 281 7.82 -26.05 -20.49
N SER A 282 7.83 -26.11 -21.82
CA SER A 282 9.06 -26.07 -22.62
C SER A 282 9.80 -24.74 -22.44
N LEU A 283 9.06 -23.63 -22.41
CA LEU A 283 9.63 -22.28 -22.21
C LEU A 283 10.24 -22.12 -20.81
N LEU A 284 9.59 -22.66 -19.77
CA LEU A 284 10.11 -22.67 -18.41
C LEU A 284 11.40 -23.52 -18.30
N ALA A 285 11.44 -24.68 -18.96
CA ALA A 285 12.64 -25.52 -19.02
C ALA A 285 13.79 -24.81 -19.73
N TRP A 286 13.50 -24.15 -20.87
CA TRP A 286 14.47 -23.32 -21.59
C TRP A 286 14.98 -22.15 -20.73
N GLY A 287 14.08 -21.46 -20.04
CA GLY A 287 14.40 -20.35 -19.15
C GLY A 287 15.36 -20.74 -18.03
N LYS A 288 15.17 -21.91 -17.40
CA LYS A 288 16.10 -22.41 -16.37
C LYS A 288 17.51 -22.65 -16.87
N GLN A 289 17.68 -22.98 -18.16
CA GLN A 289 18.99 -23.21 -18.77
C GLN A 289 19.71 -21.91 -19.16
N HIS A 290 18.97 -20.83 -19.42
CA HIS A 290 19.51 -19.58 -20.00
C HIS A 290 19.39 -18.36 -19.06
N TYR A 291 18.58 -18.44 -18.01
CA TYR A 291 18.44 -17.46 -16.93
C TYR A 291 18.71 -18.17 -15.58
N SER A 292 19.98 -18.38 -15.24
CA SER A 292 20.34 -18.63 -13.84
C SER A 292 20.33 -17.31 -13.06
N PRO A 293 19.77 -17.25 -11.85
CA PRO A 293 19.94 -16.10 -10.99
C PRO A 293 21.40 -16.05 -10.54
N SER A 294 22.12 -15.00 -10.96
CA SER A 294 23.30 -14.50 -10.24
C SER A 294 22.85 -13.75 -8.99
#